data_AF-A0A6A6XYG6-F1
#
_entry.id   AF-A0A6A6XYG6-F1
#
_cell.length_a   1.000
_cell.length_b   1.000
_cell.length_c   1.000
_cell.angle_alpha   90.00
_cell.angle_beta   90.00
_cell.angle_gamma   90.00
#
_symmetry.space_group_name_H-M   'P 1'
#
loop_
_entity.id
_entity.type
_entity.pdbx_description
1 polymer ?
#
loop_
_entity_poly.entity_id
_entity_poly.type
_entity_poly.pdbx_seq_one_letter_code
_entity_poly.pdbx_strand_id
1 'polypeptide(L)'
;AYDELNAFFTTNERFVVEIEVLPSAMQPTDTLTLQDGVNLGVSKKILTQAFLKARQLFFATNHDPDLETLCLESTRVILLFDPEHLTAANFRKRRIVRIEESCSKQDRNPIAVALQREVVFLDSILTSPLHRQTKSPTLWHHRNNITSIIRLHRGLADGFNFTGSVIQTELRSVFRASERHPKNYYAWQHARKMLTKIIQDFHGDNTDDEGNIWWCVQNPSDTSGWSFLAFLFQRLRSRDWKFNLITEILDVVLRWEWQYESVWAFFR
;
A
#
# COMPACT_ATOMS: atom_id res chain seq x y z
N ALA A 1 4.79 8.92 24.15
CA ALA A 1 4.44 9.30 22.76
C ALA A 1 5.19 8.44 21.75
N TYR A 2 6.49 8.64 21.52
CA TYR A 2 7.29 7.81 20.60
C TYR A 2 7.25 6.32 20.96
N ASP A 3 7.57 5.99 22.22
CA ASP A 3 7.63 4.59 22.68
C ASP A 3 6.27 3.91 22.62
N GLU A 4 5.20 4.63 22.97
CA GLU A 4 3.82 4.10 22.92
C GLU A 4 3.38 3.79 21.48
N LEU A 5 3.67 4.66 20.51
CA LEU A 5 3.39 4.36 19.10
C LEU A 5 4.19 3.16 18.60
N ASN A 6 5.47 3.07 18.94
CA ASN A 6 6.27 1.91 18.54
C ASN A 6 5.83 0.63 19.23
N ALA A 7 5.44 0.68 20.49
CA ALA A 7 4.86 -0.46 21.19
C ALA A 7 3.62 -0.97 20.45
N PHE A 8 2.70 -0.07 20.07
CA PHE A 8 1.53 -0.42 19.26
C PHE A 8 1.92 -1.08 17.92
N PHE A 9 2.85 -0.48 17.17
CA PHE A 9 3.30 -1.05 15.89
C PHE A 9 4.04 -2.39 16.04
N THR A 10 4.78 -2.58 17.12
CA THR A 10 5.50 -3.82 17.38
C THR A 10 4.54 -4.93 17.79
N THR A 11 3.55 -4.64 18.64
CA THR A 11 2.48 -5.60 18.98
C THR A 11 1.68 -6.04 17.76
N ASN A 12 1.47 -5.13 16.80
CA ASN A 12 0.68 -5.37 15.59
C ASN A 12 1.52 -5.58 14.33
N GLU A 13 2.80 -5.94 14.44
CA GLU A 13 3.73 -5.97 13.29
C GLU A 13 3.36 -6.96 12.17
N ARG A 14 2.40 -7.87 12.43
CA ARG A 14 1.88 -8.87 11.49
C ARG A 14 0.50 -8.54 10.93
N PHE A 15 -0.13 -7.48 11.42
CA PHE A 15 -1.50 -7.10 11.06
C PHE A 15 -1.52 -5.70 10.49
N VAL A 16 -2.28 -5.52 9.41
CA VAL A 16 -2.53 -4.18 8.86
C VAL A 16 -3.37 -3.40 9.86
N VAL A 17 -2.84 -2.28 10.34
CA VAL A 17 -3.53 -1.40 11.31
C VAL A 17 -4.22 -0.25 10.60
N GLU A 18 -5.35 0.20 11.15
CA GLU A 18 -6.03 1.41 10.70
C GLU A 18 -5.70 2.58 11.64
N ILE A 19 -5.24 3.69 11.08
CA ILE A 19 -4.71 4.82 11.83
C ILE A 19 -5.53 6.07 11.50
N GLU A 20 -6.02 6.73 12.52
CA GLU A 20 -6.77 7.97 12.38
C GLU A 20 -6.15 9.10 13.22
N VAL A 21 -6.07 10.29 12.62
CA VAL A 21 -5.65 11.49 13.34
C VAL A 21 -6.88 12.09 14.02
N LEU A 22 -6.96 11.93 15.33
CA LEU A 22 -8.14 12.33 16.11
C LEU A 22 -8.31 13.86 16.13
N PRO A 23 -9.55 14.36 15.99
CA PRO A 23 -9.86 15.76 16.25
C PRO A 23 -9.68 16.09 17.73
N SER A 24 -9.46 17.36 18.06
CA SER A 24 -9.21 17.79 19.45
C SER A 24 -10.30 17.39 20.44
N ALA A 25 -11.56 17.29 19.98
CA ALA A 25 -12.70 16.89 20.81
C ALA A 25 -12.71 15.40 21.22
N MET A 26 -11.97 14.54 20.50
CA MET A 26 -11.88 13.10 20.76
C MET A 26 -10.54 12.71 21.40
N GLN A 27 -9.80 13.67 21.95
CA GLN A 27 -8.55 13.37 22.63
C GLN A 27 -8.86 12.67 23.97
N PRO A 28 -8.24 11.51 24.24
CA PRO A 28 -8.38 10.86 25.53
C PRO A 28 -7.82 11.73 26.66
N THR A 29 -8.45 11.66 27.84
CA THR A 29 -8.01 12.38 29.05
C THR A 29 -6.82 11.71 29.72
N ASP A 30 -6.78 10.38 29.72
CA ASP A 30 -5.86 9.59 30.56
C ASP A 30 -4.80 8.80 29.78
N THR A 31 -4.91 8.76 28.44
CA THR A 31 -3.97 8.05 27.55
C THR A 31 -3.42 8.98 26.47
N LEU A 32 -2.29 8.64 25.85
CA LEU A 32 -1.78 9.43 24.70
C LEU A 32 -2.42 9.02 23.38
N THR A 33 -2.95 7.79 23.31
CA THR A 33 -3.59 7.20 22.13
C THR A 33 -4.90 6.50 22.50
N LEU A 34 -5.82 6.38 21.54
CA LEU A 34 -6.98 5.50 21.61
C LEU A 34 -6.65 4.24 20.80
N GLN A 35 -6.81 3.07 21.42
CA GLN A 35 -6.50 1.80 20.78
C GLN A 35 -7.70 0.87 20.90
N ASP A 36 -8.11 0.27 19.78
CA ASP A 36 -9.12 -0.79 19.72
C ASP A 36 -8.64 -1.88 18.75
N GLY A 37 -8.01 -2.92 19.31
CA GLY A 37 -7.36 -3.97 18.54
C GLY A 37 -6.30 -3.42 17.59
N VAL A 38 -6.57 -3.52 16.28
CA VAL A 38 -5.69 -3.02 15.20
C VAL A 38 -5.97 -1.57 14.80
N ASN A 39 -6.86 -0.87 15.51
CA ASN A 39 -7.20 0.52 15.24
C ASN A 39 -6.46 1.45 16.19
N LEU A 40 -5.87 2.51 15.66
CA LEU A 40 -5.10 3.52 16.38
C LEU A 40 -5.64 4.92 16.11
N GLY A 41 -6.21 5.54 17.14
CA GLY A 41 -6.48 6.96 17.18
C GLY A 41 -5.33 7.71 17.85
N VAL A 42 -4.73 8.69 17.15
CA VAL A 42 -3.67 9.53 17.70
C VAL A 42 -3.91 11.00 17.39
N SER A 43 -3.72 11.89 18.38
CA SER A 43 -3.84 13.32 18.11
C SER A 43 -2.63 13.86 17.34
N LYS A 44 -2.85 14.93 16.55
CA LYS A 44 -1.76 15.61 15.83
C LYS A 44 -0.64 16.10 16.77
N LYS A 45 -0.97 16.51 17.99
CA LYS A 45 0.01 16.96 19.00
C LYS A 45 0.92 15.80 19.41
N ILE A 46 0.35 14.66 19.77
CA ILE A 46 1.10 13.47 20.17
C ILE A 46 1.94 12.94 19.01
N LEU A 47 1.37 12.90 17.79
CA LEU A 47 2.09 12.47 16.61
C LEU A 47 3.29 13.39 16.30
N THR A 48 3.13 14.71 16.45
CA THR A 48 4.24 15.68 16.30
C THR A 48 5.35 15.44 17.33
N GLN A 49 4.99 15.22 18.59
CA GLN A 49 5.97 14.92 19.65
C GLN A 49 6.74 13.62 19.37
N ALA A 50 6.03 12.58 18.96
CA ALA A 50 6.63 11.31 18.58
C ALA A 50 7.57 11.48 17.37
N PHE A 51 7.16 12.26 16.36
CA PHE A 51 7.97 12.56 15.18
C PHE A 51 9.28 13.27 15.53
N LEU A 52 9.25 14.28 16.42
CA LEU A 52 10.46 15.00 16.83
C LEU A 52 11.45 14.05 17.51
N LYS A 53 10.97 13.18 18.40
CA LYS A 53 11.81 12.17 19.05
C LYS A 53 12.34 11.14 18.05
N ALA A 54 11.50 10.65 17.15
CA ALA A 54 11.89 9.69 16.12
C ALA A 54 12.98 10.26 15.20
N ARG A 55 12.86 11.52 14.78
CA ARG A 55 13.90 12.19 13.98
C ARG A 55 15.21 12.30 14.75
N GLN A 56 15.16 12.73 16.00
CA GLN A 56 16.36 12.83 16.83
C GLN A 56 17.08 11.49 16.94
N LEU A 57 16.35 10.41 17.25
CA LEU A 57 16.91 9.07 17.35
C LEU A 57 17.48 8.61 16.00
N PHE A 58 16.68 8.68 14.92
CA PHE A 58 17.10 8.24 13.60
C PHE A 58 18.40 8.91 13.13
N PHE A 59 18.51 10.23 13.26
CA PHE A 59 19.73 10.94 12.82
C PHE A 59 20.92 10.74 13.76
N ALA A 60 20.70 10.36 15.01
CA ALA A 60 21.79 9.99 15.92
C ALA A 60 22.33 8.59 15.64
N THR A 61 21.51 7.68 15.08
CA THR A 61 21.84 6.24 15.03
C THR A 61 21.91 5.65 13.62
N ASN A 62 21.48 6.35 12.56
CA ASN A 62 21.38 5.79 11.20
C ASN A 62 22.72 5.39 10.55
N HIS A 63 23.85 5.76 11.15
CA HIS A 63 25.19 5.39 10.74
C HIS A 63 25.72 4.15 11.49
N ASP A 64 25.04 3.73 12.56
CA ASP A 64 25.45 2.63 13.42
C ASP A 64 24.69 1.34 13.03
N PRO A 65 25.38 0.31 12.51
CA PRO A 65 24.76 -0.97 12.17
C PRO A 65 24.11 -1.68 13.37
N ASP A 66 24.65 -1.51 14.58
CA ASP A 66 24.18 -2.20 15.79
C ASP A 66 22.83 -1.62 16.27
N LEU A 67 22.49 -0.41 15.82
CA LEU A 67 21.24 0.29 16.14
C LEU A 67 20.22 0.24 14.99
N GLU A 68 20.32 -0.74 14.08
CA GLU A 68 19.41 -0.87 12.93
C GLU A 68 17.94 -0.97 13.37
N THR A 69 17.64 -1.75 14.41
CA THR A 69 16.26 -1.92 14.92
C THR A 69 15.67 -0.58 15.37
N LEU A 70 16.42 0.21 16.13
CA LEU A 70 16.00 1.53 16.59
C LEU A 70 15.79 2.50 15.43
N CYS A 71 16.64 2.42 14.40
CA CYS A 71 16.45 3.19 13.16
C CYS A 71 15.17 2.78 12.44
N LEU A 72 14.91 1.47 12.32
CA LEU A 72 13.70 0.95 11.68
C LEU A 72 12.44 1.43 12.41
N GLU A 73 12.41 1.34 13.73
CA GLU A 73 11.32 1.87 14.58
C GLU A 73 11.16 3.37 14.39
N SER A 74 12.25 4.13 14.39
CA SER A 74 12.22 5.57 14.16
C SER A 74 11.61 5.90 12.80
N THR A 75 11.95 5.15 11.75
CA THR A 75 11.36 5.38 10.42
C THR A 75 9.86 5.09 10.36
N ARG A 76 9.30 4.23 11.22
CA ARG A 76 7.85 3.98 11.26
C ARG A 76 7.10 5.26 11.62
N VAL A 77 7.54 5.91 12.71
CA VAL A 77 6.94 7.17 13.19
C VAL A 77 7.24 8.34 12.25
N ILE A 78 8.46 8.40 11.69
CA ILE A 78 8.82 9.44 10.71
C ILE A 78 7.90 9.38 9.50
N LEU A 79 7.71 8.21 8.89
CA LEU A 79 6.92 8.07 7.66
C LEU A 79 5.42 8.13 7.92
N LEU A 80 4.96 7.80 9.14
CA LEU A 80 3.58 8.05 9.54
C LEU A 80 3.27 9.55 9.57
N PHE A 81 4.19 10.38 10.07
CA PHE A 81 3.98 11.83 10.14
C PHE A 81 4.30 12.54 8.82
N ASP A 82 5.45 12.22 8.21
CA ASP A 82 5.98 12.81 6.98
C ASP A 82 6.26 11.70 5.95
N PRO A 83 5.26 11.34 5.11
CA PRO A 83 5.40 10.26 4.15
C PRO A 83 6.39 10.58 3.01
N GLU A 84 6.79 11.84 2.85
CA GLU A 84 7.77 12.27 1.84
C GLU A 84 9.20 12.33 2.37
N HIS A 85 9.45 11.81 3.58
CA HIS A 85 10.79 11.78 4.17
C HIS A 85 11.69 10.74 3.48
N LEU A 86 12.26 11.13 2.34
CA LEU A 86 13.07 10.28 1.44
C LEU A 86 14.18 9.51 2.15
N THR A 87 14.88 10.14 3.10
CA THR A 87 15.98 9.47 3.84
C THR A 87 15.48 8.30 4.67
N ALA A 88 14.27 8.40 5.24
CA ALA A 88 13.67 7.33 6.03
C ALA A 88 13.15 6.21 5.12
N ALA A 89 12.46 6.56 4.03
CA ALA A 89 12.02 5.58 3.03
C ALA A 89 13.22 4.82 2.41
N ASN A 90 14.28 5.53 2.04
CA ASN A 90 15.50 4.94 1.50
C ASN A 90 16.24 4.06 2.52
N PHE A 91 16.22 4.41 3.81
CA PHE A 91 16.77 3.54 4.86
C PHE A 91 16.07 2.18 4.86
N ARG A 92 14.72 2.17 4.86
CA ARG A 92 13.93 0.94 4.83
C ARG A 92 14.18 0.12 3.56
N LYS A 93 14.23 0.78 2.40
CA LYS A 93 14.60 0.15 1.12
C LYS A 93 15.97 -0.52 1.19
N ARG A 94 17.00 0.20 1.63
CA ARG A 94 18.37 -0.33 1.74
C ARG A 94 18.44 -1.51 2.71
N ARG A 95 17.70 -1.45 3.82
CA ARG A 95 17.61 -2.55 4.77
C ARG A 95 17.09 -3.83 4.12
N ILE A 96 16.00 -3.75 3.35
CA ILE A 96 15.45 -4.92 2.64
C ILE A 96 16.48 -5.50 1.65
N VAL A 97 17.18 -4.64 0.89
CA VAL A 97 18.24 -5.08 -0.03
C VAL A 97 19.39 -5.77 0.71
N ARG A 98 19.86 -5.23 1.84
CA ARG A 98 20.90 -5.88 2.66
C ARG A 98 20.46 -7.25 3.16
N ILE A 99 19.21 -7.38 3.61
CA ILE A 99 18.67 -8.67 4.06
C ILE A 99 18.64 -9.64 2.89
N GLU A 100 18.16 -9.21 1.73
CA GLU A 100 18.14 -10.01 0.49
C GLU A 100 19.55 -10.49 0.10
N GLU A 101 20.54 -9.61 0.11
CA GLU A 101 21.95 -9.92 -0.21
C GLU A 101 22.58 -10.89 0.81
N SER A 102 22.19 -10.80 2.08
CA SER A 102 22.67 -11.69 3.14
C SER A 102 21.97 -13.06 3.18
N CYS A 103 20.82 -13.21 2.50
CA CYS A 103 20.05 -14.45 2.52
C CYS A 103 20.72 -15.54 1.69
N SER A 104 20.82 -16.73 2.27
CA SER A 104 21.21 -17.94 1.55
C SER A 104 20.13 -18.32 0.53
N LYS A 105 20.54 -18.95 -0.58
CA LYS A 105 19.58 -19.55 -1.52
C LYS A 105 18.72 -20.65 -0.88
N GLN A 106 19.23 -21.28 0.19
CA GLN A 106 18.62 -22.39 0.91
C GLN A 106 17.75 -21.94 2.09
N ASP A 107 18.07 -20.80 2.73
CA ASP A 107 17.25 -20.20 3.78
C ASP A 107 16.87 -18.76 3.39
N ARG A 108 15.63 -18.63 2.92
CA ARG A 108 15.03 -17.37 2.50
C ARG A 108 13.97 -16.87 3.49
N ASN A 109 13.87 -17.48 4.67
CA ASN A 109 12.94 -17.04 5.72
C ASN A 109 13.19 -15.59 6.17
N PRO A 110 14.46 -15.11 6.35
CA PRO A 110 14.69 -13.75 6.82
C PRO A 110 14.17 -12.67 5.87
N ILE A 111 14.41 -12.81 4.56
CA ILE A 111 13.86 -11.90 3.56
C ILE A 111 12.34 -12.02 3.49
N ALA A 112 11.79 -13.23 3.66
CA ALA A 112 10.36 -13.43 3.68
C ALA A 112 9.68 -12.61 4.79
N VAL A 113 10.13 -12.79 6.04
CA VAL A 113 9.61 -12.06 7.20
C VAL A 113 9.79 -10.54 7.04
N ALA A 114 10.92 -10.11 6.49
CA ALA A 114 11.19 -8.69 6.27
C ALA A 114 10.23 -8.06 5.25
N LEU A 115 9.96 -8.73 4.12
CA LEU A 115 9.00 -8.25 3.13
C LEU A 115 7.57 -8.24 3.69
N GLN A 116 7.18 -9.26 4.47
CA GLN A 116 5.84 -9.34 5.06
C GLN A 116 5.59 -8.13 5.96
N ARG A 117 6.51 -7.87 6.89
CA ARG A 117 6.43 -6.72 7.80
C ARG A 117 6.44 -5.39 7.06
N GLU A 118 7.18 -5.29 5.96
CA GLU A 118 7.22 -4.07 5.15
C GLU A 118 5.92 -3.82 4.39
N VAL A 119 5.29 -4.87 3.84
CA VAL A 119 3.96 -4.79 3.21
C VAL A 119 2.92 -4.38 4.25
N VAL A 120 2.89 -5.04 5.41
CA VAL A 120 1.97 -4.70 6.51
C VAL A 120 2.12 -3.23 6.92
N PHE A 121 3.36 -2.76 7.08
CA PHE A 121 3.64 -1.36 7.40
C PHE A 121 3.14 -0.39 6.31
N LEU A 122 3.42 -0.69 5.04
CA LEU A 122 2.98 0.14 3.92
C LEU A 122 1.46 0.16 3.78
N ASP A 123 0.79 -0.99 3.90
CA ASP A 123 -0.68 -1.07 3.90
C ASP A 123 -1.29 -0.25 5.02
N SER A 124 -0.72 -0.36 6.23
CA SER A 124 -1.19 0.39 7.40
C SER A 124 -1.15 1.90 7.17
N ILE A 125 -0.14 2.42 6.47
CA ILE A 125 -0.02 3.85 6.19
C ILE A 125 -0.82 4.26 4.96
N LEU A 126 -0.76 3.50 3.87
CA LEU A 126 -1.36 3.84 2.58
C LEU A 126 -2.88 3.66 2.55
N THR A 127 -3.43 2.77 3.37
CA THR A 127 -4.86 2.40 3.33
C THR A 127 -5.70 2.90 4.51
N SER A 128 -5.03 3.49 5.50
CA SER A 128 -5.67 4.23 6.60
C SER A 128 -6.32 5.54 6.12
N PRO A 129 -7.27 6.12 6.88
CA PRO A 129 -7.89 7.43 6.59
C PRO A 129 -6.92 8.61 6.78
N LEU A 130 -5.77 8.57 6.10
CA LEU A 130 -4.64 9.49 6.22
C LEU A 130 -4.39 10.18 4.87
N HIS A 131 -5.11 11.26 4.61
CA HIS A 131 -5.17 11.89 3.27
C HIS A 131 -3.81 12.24 2.63
N ARG A 132 -2.77 12.57 3.41
CA ARG A 132 -1.44 12.87 2.86
C ARG A 132 -0.68 11.58 2.51
N GLN A 133 -0.76 10.59 3.38
CA GLN A 133 -0.05 9.33 3.33
C GLN A 133 -0.59 8.45 2.20
N THR A 134 -1.92 8.33 2.10
CA THR A 134 -2.64 7.54 1.09
C THR A 134 -2.21 7.86 -0.35
N LYS A 135 -1.84 9.11 -0.63
CA LYS A 135 -1.41 9.57 -1.96
C LYS A 135 0.08 9.88 -2.07
N SER A 136 0.90 9.36 -1.16
CA SER A 136 2.33 9.65 -1.13
C SER A 136 3.06 9.05 -2.33
N PRO A 137 3.64 9.86 -3.24
CA PRO A 137 4.50 9.34 -4.31
C PRO A 137 5.68 8.54 -3.76
N THR A 138 6.28 8.98 -2.66
CA THR A 138 7.44 8.31 -2.03
C THR A 138 7.07 6.91 -1.55
N LEU A 139 5.97 6.75 -0.81
CA LEU A 139 5.56 5.45 -0.29
C LEU A 139 5.07 4.50 -1.39
N TRP A 140 4.33 5.00 -2.39
CA TRP A 140 3.96 4.18 -3.56
C TRP A 140 5.17 3.77 -4.39
N HIS A 141 6.19 4.63 -4.51
CA HIS A 141 7.45 4.26 -5.14
C HIS A 141 8.18 3.17 -4.34
N HIS A 142 8.23 3.30 -3.01
CA HIS A 142 8.79 2.26 -2.14
C HIS A 142 8.05 0.93 -2.30
N ARG A 143 6.71 0.95 -2.28
CA ARG A 143 5.87 -0.23 -2.53
C ARG A 143 6.18 -0.90 -3.87
N ASN A 144 6.33 -0.13 -4.95
CA ASN A 144 6.75 -0.66 -6.26
C ASN A 144 8.09 -1.44 -6.21
N ASN A 145 9.04 -0.99 -5.38
CA ASN A 145 10.31 -1.69 -5.18
C ASN A 145 10.07 -3.01 -4.41
N ILE A 146 9.29 -2.97 -3.32
CA ILE A 146 8.94 -4.15 -2.53
C ILE A 146 8.22 -5.21 -3.38
N THR A 147 7.18 -4.85 -4.12
CA THR A 147 6.46 -5.76 -5.02
C THR A 147 7.39 -6.35 -6.09
N SER A 148 8.41 -5.59 -6.53
CA SER A 148 9.40 -6.12 -7.48
C SER A 148 10.29 -7.19 -6.85
N ILE A 149 10.69 -7.02 -5.59
CA ILE A 149 11.47 -8.01 -4.83
C ILE A 149 10.60 -9.25 -4.56
N ILE A 150 9.36 -9.07 -4.07
CA ILE A 150 8.41 -10.18 -3.87
C ILE A 150 8.25 -11.00 -5.17
N ARG A 151 8.18 -10.32 -6.32
CA ARG A 151 8.09 -10.98 -7.64
C ARG A 151 9.30 -11.87 -7.95
N LEU A 152 10.52 -11.41 -7.63
CA LEU A 152 11.75 -12.18 -7.84
C LEU A 152 11.86 -13.38 -6.88
N HIS A 153 11.18 -13.30 -5.74
CA HIS A 153 11.13 -14.34 -4.73
C HIS A 153 9.78 -15.09 -4.72
N ARG A 154 9.08 -15.21 -5.85
CA ARG A 154 7.78 -15.91 -5.94
C ARG A 154 7.76 -17.32 -5.35
N GLY A 155 8.89 -18.04 -5.36
CA GLY A 155 9.00 -19.36 -4.69
C GLY A 155 8.99 -19.32 -3.16
N LEU A 156 9.02 -18.13 -2.54
CA LEU A 156 8.75 -17.93 -1.12
C LEU A 156 7.27 -17.75 -0.82
N ALA A 157 6.46 -17.42 -1.83
CA ALA A 157 5.07 -17.03 -1.66
C ALA A 157 4.21 -18.17 -1.08
N ASP A 158 4.64 -19.43 -1.13
CA ASP A 158 3.94 -20.55 -0.49
C ASP A 158 4.02 -20.51 1.05
N GLY A 159 5.05 -19.86 1.62
CA GLY A 159 5.19 -19.61 3.06
C GLY A 159 4.64 -18.25 3.51
N PHE A 160 4.38 -17.36 2.57
CA PHE A 160 3.62 -16.15 2.84
C PHE A 160 2.15 -16.47 2.67
N ASN A 161 1.37 -16.26 3.73
CA ASN A 161 -0.08 -16.31 3.60
C ASN A 161 -0.60 -15.05 2.87
N PHE A 162 -0.11 -14.77 1.66
CA PHE A 162 -0.90 -14.06 0.66
C PHE A 162 -2.08 -15.01 0.41
N THR A 163 -3.16 -14.83 1.15
CA THR A 163 -4.38 -15.67 1.13
C THR A 163 -5.15 -15.55 -0.20
N GLY A 164 -4.46 -15.21 -1.29
CA GLY A 164 -4.95 -15.00 -2.64
C GLY A 164 -3.77 -14.68 -3.58
N SER A 165 -4.07 -14.39 -4.85
CA SER A 165 -3.03 -13.95 -5.79
C SER A 165 -2.34 -12.68 -5.26
N VAL A 166 -1.02 -12.54 -5.46
CA VAL A 166 -0.28 -11.30 -5.15
C VAL A 166 -0.98 -10.10 -5.82
N ILE A 167 -1.56 -10.32 -7.01
CA ILE A 167 -2.37 -9.35 -7.75
C ILE A 167 -3.56 -8.89 -6.92
N GLN A 168 -4.37 -9.81 -6.41
CA GLN A 168 -5.58 -9.51 -5.64
C GLN A 168 -5.24 -8.71 -4.37
N THR A 169 -4.17 -9.08 -3.67
CA THR A 169 -3.77 -8.38 -2.44
C THR A 169 -3.29 -6.95 -2.73
N GLU A 170 -2.52 -6.77 -3.79
CA GLU A 170 -2.06 -5.44 -4.21
C GLU A 170 -3.22 -4.58 -4.75
N LEU A 171 -4.13 -5.16 -5.53
CA LEU A 171 -5.34 -4.47 -6.00
C LEU A 171 -6.26 -4.06 -4.84
N ARG A 172 -6.46 -4.91 -3.83
CA ARG A 172 -7.22 -4.55 -2.62
C ARG A 172 -6.65 -3.32 -1.94
N SER A 173 -5.32 -3.22 -1.88
CA SER A 173 -4.63 -2.07 -1.29
C SER A 173 -4.82 -0.81 -2.13
N VAL A 174 -4.81 -0.93 -3.46
CA VAL A 174 -5.08 0.17 -4.40
C VAL A 174 -6.53 0.65 -4.27
N PHE A 175 -7.50 -0.26 -4.17
CA PHE A 175 -8.91 0.10 -4.00
C PHE A 175 -9.14 0.81 -2.68
N ARG A 176 -8.66 0.24 -1.57
CA ARG A 176 -8.80 0.89 -0.25
C ARG A 176 -8.14 2.27 -0.24
N ALA A 177 -6.96 2.43 -0.83
CA ALA A 177 -6.33 3.74 -0.94
C ALA A 177 -7.09 4.72 -1.86
N SER A 178 -7.83 4.21 -2.85
CA SER A 178 -8.67 5.02 -3.74
C SER A 178 -10.00 5.41 -3.10
N GLU A 179 -10.55 4.57 -2.21
CA GLU A 179 -11.68 4.92 -1.34
C GLU A 179 -11.31 6.05 -0.39
N ARG A 180 -10.12 5.99 0.22
CA ARG A 180 -9.62 7.02 1.14
C ARG A 180 -9.20 8.30 0.42
N HIS A 181 -8.78 8.21 -0.85
CA HIS A 181 -8.42 9.36 -1.67
C HIS A 181 -8.93 9.17 -3.11
N PRO A 182 -10.10 9.71 -3.47
CA PRO A 182 -10.64 9.58 -4.82
C PRO A 182 -9.66 10.06 -5.88
N LYS A 183 -9.55 9.35 -7.00
CA LYS A 183 -8.63 9.66 -8.12
C LYS A 183 -7.16 9.56 -7.71
N ASN A 184 -6.81 8.60 -6.86
CA ASN A 184 -5.44 8.36 -6.40
C ASN A 184 -4.52 7.87 -7.52
N TYR A 185 -4.00 8.80 -8.31
CA TYR A 185 -3.15 8.50 -9.46
C TYR A 185 -1.95 7.60 -9.10
N TYR A 186 -1.34 7.77 -7.93
CA TYR A 186 -0.17 6.99 -7.51
C TYR A 186 -0.51 5.53 -7.21
N ALA A 187 -1.64 5.27 -6.55
CA ALA A 187 -2.14 3.91 -6.31
C ALA A 187 -2.46 3.20 -7.65
N TRP A 188 -3.18 3.87 -8.54
CA TRP A 188 -3.50 3.31 -9.86
C TRP A 188 -2.26 3.13 -10.74
N GLN A 189 -1.28 4.03 -10.64
CA GLN A 189 -0.02 3.88 -11.36
C GLN A 189 0.81 2.71 -10.84
N HIS A 190 0.75 2.41 -9.53
CA HIS A 190 1.32 1.21 -8.96
C HIS A 190 0.65 -0.05 -9.55
N ALA A 191 -0.68 -0.11 -9.60
CA ALA A 191 -1.42 -1.23 -10.21
C ALA A 191 -0.98 -1.48 -11.66
N ARG A 192 -0.92 -0.42 -12.50
CA ARG A 192 -0.48 -0.53 -13.90
C ARG A 192 0.95 -1.07 -14.01
N LYS A 193 1.88 -0.58 -13.19
CA LYS A 193 3.28 -1.03 -13.19
C LYS A 193 3.41 -2.49 -12.78
N MET A 194 2.70 -2.90 -11.74
CA MET A 194 2.68 -4.29 -11.29
C MET A 194 2.16 -5.21 -12.39
N LEU A 195 0.98 -4.93 -12.93
CA LEU A 195 0.33 -5.77 -13.93
C LEU A 195 1.12 -5.83 -15.24
N THR A 196 1.74 -4.73 -15.68
CA THR A 196 2.63 -4.76 -16.85
C THR A 196 3.74 -5.79 -16.69
N LYS A 197 4.38 -5.84 -15.52
CA LYS A 197 5.46 -6.80 -15.24
C LYS A 197 4.92 -8.24 -15.21
N ILE A 198 3.74 -8.46 -14.64
CA ILE A 198 3.10 -9.77 -14.57
C ILE A 198 2.72 -10.27 -15.96
N ILE A 199 2.07 -9.44 -16.78
CA ILE A 199 1.68 -9.78 -18.15
C ILE A 199 2.91 -10.14 -18.99
N GLN A 200 4.03 -9.43 -18.80
CA GLN A 200 5.31 -9.75 -19.44
C GLN A 200 5.87 -11.10 -18.98
N ASP A 201 5.84 -11.39 -17.68
CA ASP A 201 6.40 -12.62 -17.11
C ASP A 201 5.60 -13.88 -17.49
N PHE A 202 4.28 -13.78 -17.67
CA PHE A 202 3.37 -14.94 -17.85
C PHE A 202 2.90 -15.16 -19.29
N HIS A 203 3.49 -14.49 -20.29
CA HIS A 203 3.15 -14.63 -21.72
C HIS A 203 1.63 -14.58 -22.04
N GLY A 204 0.82 -13.94 -21.18
CA GLY A 204 -0.60 -13.68 -21.42
C GLY A 204 -1.57 -14.85 -21.20
N ASP A 205 -1.15 -15.97 -20.61
CA ASP A 205 -1.93 -17.21 -20.66
C ASP A 205 -2.85 -17.51 -19.47
N ASN A 206 -2.93 -16.67 -18.43
CA ASN A 206 -4.00 -16.71 -17.43
C ASN A 206 -3.88 -15.52 -16.47
N THR A 207 -4.47 -14.39 -16.83
CA THR A 207 -4.72 -13.29 -15.88
C THR A 207 -6.21 -13.10 -15.70
N ASP A 208 -6.96 -14.20 -15.61
CA ASP A 208 -8.41 -14.25 -15.32
C ASP A 208 -8.70 -13.87 -13.86
N ASP A 209 -8.00 -12.85 -13.34
CA ASP A 209 -8.30 -12.20 -12.08
C ASP A 209 -9.46 -11.19 -12.30
N GLU A 210 -10.51 -11.67 -12.97
CA GLU A 210 -11.68 -10.92 -13.46
C GLU A 210 -12.47 -10.31 -12.28
N GLY A 211 -12.37 -10.89 -11.09
CA GLY A 211 -13.21 -10.56 -9.93
C GLY A 211 -12.89 -9.24 -9.21
N ASN A 212 -11.78 -8.55 -9.52
CA ASN A 212 -11.35 -7.38 -8.74
C ASN A 212 -11.66 -6.04 -9.39
N ILE A 213 -12.01 -6.02 -10.68
CA ILE A 213 -12.13 -4.77 -11.45
C ILE A 213 -13.50 -4.09 -11.26
N TRP A 214 -14.46 -4.80 -10.67
CA TRP A 214 -15.79 -4.29 -10.34
C TRP A 214 -15.76 -3.02 -9.51
N TRP A 215 -14.74 -2.83 -8.66
CA TRP A 215 -14.57 -1.59 -7.90
C TRP A 215 -14.55 -0.36 -8.80
N CYS A 216 -13.84 -0.41 -9.93
CA CYS A 216 -13.77 0.72 -10.87
C CYS A 216 -15.15 1.05 -11.44
N VAL A 217 -15.92 0.01 -11.80
CA VAL A 217 -17.28 0.13 -12.33
C VAL A 217 -18.26 0.59 -11.25
N GLN A 218 -18.00 0.41 -9.95
CA GLN A 218 -18.84 0.95 -8.87
C GLN A 218 -18.46 2.38 -8.44
N ASN A 219 -17.34 2.90 -8.93
CA ASN A 219 -16.83 4.23 -8.57
C ASN A 219 -16.80 5.13 -9.80
N PRO A 220 -17.98 5.55 -10.31
CA PRO A 220 -18.09 6.29 -11.55
C PRO A 220 -17.19 7.52 -11.59
N SER A 221 -17.12 8.29 -10.50
CA SER A 221 -16.36 9.54 -10.45
C SER A 221 -14.83 9.38 -10.42
N ASP A 222 -14.30 8.16 -10.27
CA ASP A 222 -12.85 7.91 -10.17
C ASP A 222 -12.19 7.79 -11.56
N THR A 223 -11.79 8.92 -12.13
CA THR A 223 -11.12 8.97 -13.44
C THR A 223 -9.86 8.10 -13.51
N SER A 224 -9.16 7.86 -12.39
CA SER A 224 -7.95 7.04 -12.38
C SER A 224 -8.28 5.55 -12.45
N GLY A 225 -9.35 5.10 -11.79
CA GLY A 225 -9.92 3.76 -11.90
C GLY A 225 -10.43 3.45 -13.32
N TRP A 226 -11.14 4.39 -13.95
CA TRP A 226 -11.58 4.24 -15.35
C TRP A 226 -10.42 4.25 -16.35
N SER A 227 -9.39 5.06 -16.13
CA SER A 227 -8.16 5.00 -16.92
C SER A 227 -7.41 3.66 -16.73
N PHE A 228 -7.48 3.06 -15.53
CA PHE A 228 -6.94 1.73 -15.27
C PHE A 228 -7.73 0.63 -16.00
N LEU A 229 -9.06 0.72 -16.01
CA LEU A 229 -9.94 -0.14 -16.82
C LEU A 229 -9.54 -0.10 -18.30
N ALA A 230 -9.38 1.09 -18.88
CA ALA A 230 -8.96 1.25 -20.28
C ALA A 230 -7.57 0.61 -20.53
N PHE A 231 -6.64 0.80 -19.58
CA PHE A 231 -5.31 0.17 -19.63
C PHE A 231 -5.38 -1.36 -19.70
N LEU A 232 -6.27 -1.98 -18.92
CA LEU A 232 -6.49 -3.43 -18.93
C LEU A 232 -7.15 -3.90 -20.22
N PHE A 233 -8.20 -3.20 -20.65
CA PHE A 233 -8.93 -3.50 -21.88
C PHE A 233 -8.01 -3.56 -23.10
N GLN A 234 -7.02 -2.68 -23.18
CA GLN A 234 -6.04 -2.65 -24.28
C GLN A 234 -5.02 -3.80 -24.23
N ARG A 235 -4.75 -4.39 -23.06
CA ARG A 235 -3.65 -5.34 -22.87
C ARG A 235 -4.08 -6.79 -22.73
N LEU A 236 -5.26 -7.03 -22.15
CA LEU A 236 -5.80 -8.37 -22.02
C LEU A 236 -6.29 -8.87 -23.39
N ARG A 237 -6.10 -10.16 -23.67
CA ARG A 237 -6.42 -10.76 -24.98
C ARG A 237 -7.81 -11.38 -25.05
N SER A 238 -8.36 -11.82 -23.92
CA SER A 238 -9.67 -12.48 -23.86
C SER A 238 -10.76 -11.61 -24.48
N ARG A 239 -11.37 -12.10 -25.56
CA ARG A 239 -12.47 -11.41 -26.24
C ARG A 239 -13.75 -11.51 -25.43
N ASP A 240 -14.00 -12.66 -24.83
CA ASP A 240 -15.18 -12.92 -24.01
C ASP A 240 -15.19 -12.02 -22.78
N TRP A 241 -14.04 -11.90 -22.09
CA TRP A 241 -13.91 -10.98 -20.96
C TRP A 241 -14.20 -9.53 -21.36
N LYS A 242 -13.65 -9.06 -22.49
CA LYS A 242 -13.90 -7.71 -22.99
C LYS A 242 -15.38 -7.47 -23.31
N PHE A 243 -16.02 -8.45 -23.94
CA PHE A 243 -17.43 -8.38 -24.28
C PHE A 243 -18.31 -8.32 -23.02
N ASN A 244 -18.04 -9.18 -22.03
CA ASN A 244 -18.74 -9.19 -20.75
C ASN A 244 -18.55 -7.87 -20.01
N LEU A 245 -17.31 -7.38 -19.91
CA LEU A 245 -17.01 -6.10 -19.27
C LEU A 245 -17.75 -4.93 -19.95
N ILE A 246 -17.76 -4.86 -21.28
CA ILE A 246 -18.48 -3.80 -21.99
C ILE A 246 -19.98 -3.88 -21.70
N THR A 247 -20.55 -5.09 -21.72
CA THR A 247 -21.98 -5.31 -21.45
C THR A 247 -22.33 -4.82 -20.05
N GLU A 248 -21.56 -5.20 -19.04
CA GLU A 248 -21.75 -4.75 -17.66
C GLU A 248 -21.58 -3.23 -17.50
N ILE A 249 -20.57 -2.64 -18.14
CA ILE A 249 -20.35 -1.19 -18.12
C ILE A 249 -21.57 -0.48 -18.73
N LEU A 250 -22.08 -0.94 -19.88
CA LEU A 250 -23.25 -0.34 -20.51
C LEU A 250 -24.48 -0.40 -19.61
N ASP A 251 -24.75 -1.53 -18.96
CA ASP A 251 -25.87 -1.68 -18.02
C ASP A 251 -25.75 -0.73 -16.81
N VAL A 252 -24.55 -0.51 -16.31
CA VAL A 252 -24.30 0.42 -15.20
C VAL A 252 -24.44 1.87 -15.66
N VAL A 253 -23.92 2.21 -16.84
CA VAL A 253 -23.92 3.58 -17.38
C VAL A 253 -25.31 4.03 -17.77
N LEU A 254 -26.13 3.13 -18.31
CA LEU A 254 -27.55 3.39 -18.57
C LEU A 254 -28.32 3.71 -17.29
N ARG A 255 -28.02 3.00 -16.18
CA ARG A 255 -28.61 3.29 -14.86
C ARG A 255 -28.19 4.63 -14.28
N TRP A 256 -27.02 5.12 -14.64
CA TRP A 256 -26.51 6.43 -14.21
C TRP A 256 -26.81 7.57 -15.17
N GLU A 257 -27.61 7.32 -16.22
CA GLU A 257 -28.00 8.32 -17.20
C GLU A 257 -26.80 9.09 -17.80
N TRP A 258 -25.66 8.40 -17.98
CA TRP A 258 -24.45 8.98 -18.57
C TRP A 258 -23.85 10.22 -17.87
N GLN A 259 -24.11 10.38 -16.57
CA GLN A 259 -23.73 11.59 -15.84
C GLN A 259 -22.21 11.77 -15.60
N TYR A 260 -21.38 10.75 -15.85
CA TYR A 260 -19.98 10.74 -15.42
C TYR A 260 -18.98 10.80 -16.58
N GLU A 261 -18.20 11.89 -16.66
CA GLU A 261 -17.20 12.15 -17.73
C GLU A 261 -16.12 11.05 -17.86
N SER A 262 -15.69 10.48 -16.74
CA SER A 262 -14.74 9.35 -16.67
C SER A 262 -15.17 8.14 -17.51
N VAL A 263 -16.47 7.87 -17.56
CA VAL A 263 -17.06 6.79 -18.37
C VAL A 263 -16.93 7.12 -19.85
N TRP A 264 -17.29 8.35 -20.24
CA TRP A 264 -17.15 8.82 -21.62
C TRP A 264 -15.69 8.75 -22.09
N ALA A 265 -14.74 9.10 -21.22
CA ALA A 265 -13.32 8.99 -21.51
C ALA A 265 -12.83 7.55 -21.69
N PHE A 266 -13.50 6.55 -21.09
CA PHE A 266 -13.18 5.14 -21.28
C PHE A 266 -13.64 4.61 -22.65
N PHE A 267 -14.79 5.07 -23.15
CA PHE A 267 -15.34 4.65 -24.44
C PHE A 267 -14.73 5.34 -25.67
N ARG A 268 -13.94 6.40 -25.46
CA ARG A 268 -13.29 7.16 -26.53
C ARG A 268 -12.03 6.48 -27.05
#